data_AF-A0A3D1AW65-F1
#
_entry.id   AF-A0A3D1AW65-F1
#
_cell.length_a   1.000
_cell.length_b   1.000
_cell.length_c   1.000
_cell.angle_alpha   90.00
_cell.angle_beta   90.00
_cell.angle_gamma   90.00
#
_symmetry.space_group_name_H-M   'P 1'
#
loop_
_entity.id
_entity.type
_entity.pdbx_description
1 polymer ?
#
loop_
_entity_poly.entity_id
_entity_poly.type
_entity_poly.pdbx_seq_one_letter_code
_entity_poly.pdbx_strand_id
1 'polypeptide(L)' 'MQGPSALIAELTHRCPLHCVYCSNPEAMQPRSDEMTTDEWRRVFGEAAAL' A
#
# COMPACT_ATOMS: atom_id res chain seq x y z
N MET A 1 -17.93 17.36 5.05
CA MET A 1 -17.59 16.41 3.97
C MET A 1 -17.48 15.05 4.60
N GLN A 2 -18.10 14.02 4.03
CA GLN A 2 -17.93 12.66 4.52
C GLN A 2 -16.56 12.18 4.03
N GLY A 3 -15.67 11.80 4.96
CA GLY A 3 -14.35 11.26 4.65
C GLY A 3 -14.43 9.97 3.80
N PRO A 4 -13.31 9.50 3.25
CA PRO A 4 -13.30 8.29 2.43
C PRO A 4 -13.81 7.09 3.24
N SER A 5 -14.77 6.34 2.69
CA SER A 5 -15.36 5.18 3.36
C SER A 5 -14.41 3.98 3.43
N ALA A 6 -13.33 3.98 2.65
CA ALA A 6 -12.31 2.93 2.63
C ALA A 6 -10.94 3.49 2.20
N LEU A 7 -9.87 2.86 2.71
CA LEU A 7 -8.47 3.10 2.33
C LEU A 7 -7.83 1.75 1.96
N ILE A 8 -7.19 1.66 0.79
CA ILE A 8 -6.35 0.52 0.40
C ILE A 8 -4.89 0.92 0.54
N ALA A 9 -4.11 0.13 1.28
CA ALA A 9 -2.68 0.37 1.49
C ALA A 9 -1.87 -0.80 0.92
N GLU A 10 -1.20 -0.58 -0.21
CA GLU A 10 -0.31 -1.56 -0.84
C GLU A 10 1.09 -1.47 -0.21
N LEU A 11 1.28 -2.08 0.96
CA LEU A 11 2.53 -1.98 1.73
C LEU A 11 3.72 -2.64 1.01
N THR A 12 3.46 -3.71 0.25
CA THR A 12 4.47 -4.41 -0.54
C THR A 12 3.80 -5.24 -1.63
N HIS A 13 4.47 -5.36 -2.79
CA HIS A 13 4.04 -6.25 -3.88
C HIS A 13 4.72 -7.62 -3.84
N ARG A 14 5.63 -7.86 -2.88
CA ARG A 14 6.32 -9.16 -2.71
C ARG A 14 5.32 -10.24 -2.30
N CYS A 15 4.96 -11.10 -3.24
CA CYS A 15 4.04 -12.21 -3.04
C CYS A 15 4.72 -13.53 -3.46
N PRO A 16 4.71 -14.59 -2.62
CA PRO A 16 5.36 -15.87 -2.94
C PRO A 16 4.53 -16.76 -3.89
N LEU A 17 3.42 -16.25 -4.43
CA LEU A 17 2.48 -17.02 -5.25
C LEU A 17 2.73 -16.81 -6.74
N HIS A 18 2.33 -17.80 -7.54
CA HIS A 18 2.35 -17.77 -9.01
C HIS A 18 0.93 -17.95 -9.55
N CYS A 19 0.07 -16.96 -9.28
CA CYS A 19 -1.33 -17.02 -9.67
C CYS A 19 -1.50 -16.99 -11.20
N VAL A 20 -2.51 -17.70 -11.72
CA VAL A 20 -2.90 -17.65 -13.15
C VAL A 20 -3.38 -16.25 -13.56
N TYR A 21 -3.86 -15.47 -12.59
CA TYR A 21 -4.17 -14.05 -12.73
C TYR A 21 -3.69 -13.30 -11.48
N CYS A 22 -3.01 -12.16 -11.67
CA CYS A 22 -2.56 -11.29 -10.60
C CYS A 22 -2.86 -9.83 -10.96
N SER A 23 -3.35 -9.06 -9.98
CA SER A 23 -3.57 -7.62 -10.14
C SER A 23 -2.35 -6.77 -9.79
N ASN A 24 -1.29 -7.37 -9.24
CA ASN A 24 -0.07 -6.62 -8.96
C ASN A 24 0.58 -6.18 -10.27
N PRO A 25 1.26 -5.02 -10.28
CA PRO A 25 1.98 -4.55 -11.44
C PRO A 25 3.03 -5.56 -11.90
N GLU A 26 3.26 -5.63 -13.22
CA GLU A 26 4.34 -6.45 -13.79
C GLU A 26 5.72 -5.97 -13.31
N ALA A 27 5.89 -4.64 -13.18
CA ALA A 27 7.09 -4.02 -12.64
C ALA A 27 6.85 -3.57 -11.20
N MET A 28 7.38 -4.33 -10.23
CA MET A 28 7.27 -4.04 -8.80
C MET A 28 8.35 -3.05 -8.35
N GLN A 29 8.00 -2.18 -7.40
CA GLN A 29 8.99 -1.32 -6.74
C GLN A 29 9.99 -2.17 -5.95
N PRO A 30 11.30 -1.81 -5.96
CA PRO A 30 12.26 -2.51 -5.13
C PRO A 30 12.00 -2.21 -3.65
N ARG A 31 12.39 -3.14 -2.78
CA ARG A 31 12.24 -3.00 -1.32
C ARG A 31 12.82 -1.68 -0.78
N SER A 32 13.92 -1.22 -1.36
CA SER A 32 14.62 0.01 -0.95
C SER A 32 13.75 1.25 -1.05
N ASP A 33 12.73 1.20 -1.89
CA ASP A 33 11.87 2.35 -2.23
C ASP A 33 10.51 2.24 -1.52
N GLU A 34 10.29 1.16 -0.75
CA GLU A 34 9.09 1.01 0.09
C GLU A 34 9.14 2.00 1.26
N MET A 35 7.98 2.56 1.59
CA MET A 35 7.83 3.44 2.75
C MET A 35 8.23 2.73 4.05
N THR A 36 8.91 3.46 4.91
CA THR A 36 9.23 3.02 6.27
C THR A 36 7.97 2.91 7.12
N THR A 37 8.08 2.18 8.22
CA THR A 37 6.99 2.05 9.20
C THR A 37 6.51 3.39 9.72
N ASP A 38 7.41 4.35 9.96
CA ASP A 38 7.03 5.66 10.50
C ASP A 38 6.29 6.52 9.46
N GLU A 39 6.67 6.42 8.18
CA GLU A 39 5.92 7.07 7.10
C GLU A 39 4.52 6.49 6.96
N TRP A 40 4.35 5.17 7.08
CA TRP A 40 3.03 4.53 7.09
C TRP A 40 2.17 5.00 8.27
N ARG A 41 2.74 5.09 9.48
CA ARG A 41 2.02 5.60 10.66
C ARG A 41 1.51 7.03 10.44
N ARG A 42 2.32 7.88 9.81
CA ARG A 42 1.93 9.24 9.43
C ARG A 42 0.75 9.21 8.46
N VAL A 43 0.82 8.45 7.37
CA VAL A 43 -0.26 8.37 6.35
C VAL A 43 -1.57 7.88 6.96
N PHE A 44 -1.54 6.91 7.86
CA PHE A 44 -2.77 6.48 8.55
C PHE A 44 -3.37 7.56 9.44
N GLY A 45 -2.53 8.35 10.13
CA GLY A 45 -2.98 9.51 10.89
C GLY A 45 -3.61 10.59 10.01
N GLU A 46 -3.01 10.86 8.84
CA GLU A 46 -3.54 11.79 7.85
C GLU A 46 -4.89 11.31 7.29
N ALA A 47 -5.01 10.03 6.94
CA ALA A 47 -6.25 9.45 6.44
C ALA A 47 -7.38 9.49 7.46
N ALA A 48 -7.09 9.30 8.75
CA ALA A 48 -8.08 9.39 9.82
C ALA A 48 -8.59 10.83 10.06
N ALA A 49 -7.87 11.84 9.58
CA ALA A 49 -8.24 13.25 9.74
C ALA A 49 -9.01 13.82 8.52
N LEU A 50 -9.20 13.04 7.45
CA LEU A 50 -9.97 13.41 6.24
C LEU A 50 -11.48 13.21 6.44
#